data_AF-A0A2E4C313-F1
#
_entry.id   AF-A0A2E4C313-F1
#
_cell.length_a   1.000
_cell.length_b   1.000
_cell.length_c   1.000
_cell.angle_alpha   90.00
_cell.angle_beta   90.00
_cell.angle_gamma   90.00
#
_symmetry.space_group_name_H-M   'P 1'
#
loop_
_entity.id
_entity.type
_entity.pdbx_description
1 polymer ?
#
loop_
_entity_poly.entity_id
_entity_poly.type
_entity_poly.pdbx_seq_one_letter_code
_entity_poly.pdbx_strand_id
1 'polypeptide(L)'
;MQLIIWVGCTKPYNASVPVTLGLDSLGSSGRLSNQRVGLVCNPASLDRHFQHAAKVVVNSGAKLTALFGPQHGFTSDRQDNMVETPHGHDEHHLVPVYSLYSETRTPTTEMLNGIDLMVIDLPDIGT
;
A
#
# COMPACT_ATOMS: atom_id res chain seq x y z
N MET A 1 -19.38 1.84 60.04
CA MET A 1 -19.53 2.98 59.11
C MET A 1 -18.37 2.92 58.13
N GLN A 2 -18.58 2.42 56.92
CA GLN A 2 -17.54 2.28 55.92
C GLN A 2 -18.04 2.96 54.65
N LEU A 3 -17.51 4.15 54.38
CA LEU A 3 -17.83 4.96 53.22
C LEU A 3 -16.95 4.46 52.06
N ILE A 4 -17.57 3.79 51.08
CA ILE A 4 -16.91 3.51 49.80
C ILE A 4 -17.26 4.68 48.88
N ILE A 5 -16.30 5.57 48.62
CA ILE A 5 -16.43 6.60 47.60
C ILE A 5 -15.87 6.01 46.29
N TRP A 6 -16.75 5.70 45.35
CA TRP A 6 -16.35 5.40 43.98
C TRP A 6 -16.35 6.72 43.18
N VAL A 7 -15.22 7.43 43.14
CA VAL A 7 -15.02 8.50 42.13
C VAL A 7 -14.42 7.85 40.89
N GLY A 8 -15.23 7.06 40.19
CA GLY A 8 -14.91 6.60 38.85
C GLY A 8 -15.24 7.69 37.85
N CYS A 9 -14.34 8.67 37.68
CA CYS A 9 -14.33 9.46 36.46
C CYS A 9 -13.82 8.56 35.33
N THR A 10 -14.68 7.71 34.77
CA THR A 10 -14.36 6.89 33.60
C THR A 10 -14.44 7.75 32.35
N LYS A 11 -13.57 8.76 32.22
CA LYS A 11 -13.20 9.20 30.89
C LYS A 11 -12.32 8.08 30.32
N PRO A 12 -12.73 7.39 29.23
CA PRO A 12 -11.84 6.42 28.61
C PRO A 12 -10.57 7.17 28.23
N TYR A 13 -9.45 6.83 28.86
CA TYR A 13 -8.13 7.40 28.56
C TYR A 13 -7.67 7.10 27.12
N ASN A 14 -8.39 6.23 26.41
CA ASN A 14 -8.23 5.95 24.99
C ASN A 14 -9.62 5.83 24.35
N ALA A 15 -10.26 6.97 24.03
CA ALA A 15 -11.26 6.92 22.96
C ALA A 15 -10.48 6.58 21.68
N SER A 16 -10.65 5.38 21.15
CA SER A 16 -10.10 4.99 19.86
C SER A 16 -10.63 5.96 18.81
N VAL A 17 -9.81 6.90 18.37
CA VAL A 17 -10.15 7.74 17.22
C VAL A 17 -10.06 6.82 16.02
N PRO A 18 -11.18 6.52 15.33
CA PRO A 18 -11.11 5.67 14.15
C PRO A 18 -10.27 6.40 13.08
N VAL A 19 -9.19 5.77 12.66
CA VAL A 19 -8.37 6.26 11.54
C VAL A 19 -8.87 5.58 10.27
N THR A 20 -9.07 6.37 9.22
CA THR A 20 -9.30 5.86 7.87
C THR A 20 -7.97 5.89 7.13
N LEU A 21 -7.56 4.77 6.55
CA LEU A 21 -6.29 4.72 5.82
C LEU A 21 -6.39 5.56 4.54
N GLY A 22 -5.25 6.05 4.05
CA GLY A 22 -5.19 6.77 2.79
C GLY A 22 -5.74 5.93 1.63
N LEU A 23 -5.41 4.63 1.62
CA LEU A 23 -5.89 3.67 0.64
C LEU A 23 -7.43 3.52 0.64
N ASP A 24 -8.07 3.47 1.81
CA ASP A 24 -9.53 3.38 1.94
C ASP A 24 -10.22 4.62 1.34
N SER A 25 -9.69 5.80 1.67
CA SER A 25 -10.20 7.08 1.18
C SER A 25 -9.99 7.22 -0.33
N LEU A 26 -8.80 6.85 -0.82
CA LEU A 26 -8.46 6.94 -2.23
C LEU A 26 -9.32 6.00 -3.08
N GLY A 27 -9.51 4.75 -2.64
CA GLY A 27 -10.28 3.75 -3.38
C GLY A 27 -11.76 4.12 -3.58
N SER A 28 -12.32 4.92 -2.66
CA SER A 28 -13.71 5.39 -2.76
C SER A 28 -13.86 6.78 -3.38
N SER A 29 -12.75 7.48 -3.65
CA SER A 29 -12.77 8.89 -4.09
C SER A 29 -13.17 9.14 -5.54
N GLY A 30 -13.17 8.10 -6.39
CA GLY A 30 -13.36 8.23 -7.84
C GLY A 30 -12.15 8.82 -8.60
N ARG A 31 -11.11 9.28 -7.89
CA ARG A 31 -9.93 9.93 -8.48
C ARG A 31 -9.06 9.01 -9.35
N LEU A 32 -9.20 7.70 -9.17
CA LEU A 32 -8.45 6.69 -9.92
C LEU A 32 -9.17 6.22 -11.20
N SER A 33 -10.47 6.52 -11.34
CA SER A 33 -11.29 6.02 -12.43
C SER A 33 -10.73 6.47 -13.79
N ASN A 34 -10.60 5.53 -14.72
CA ASN A 34 -10.07 5.75 -16.08
C ASN A 34 -8.61 6.24 -16.15
N GLN A 35 -7.87 6.28 -15.04
CA GLN A 35 -6.46 6.63 -15.03
C GLN A 35 -5.58 5.40 -15.26
N ARG A 36 -4.45 5.58 -15.95
CA ARG A 36 -3.38 4.59 -15.98
C ARG A 36 -2.50 4.77 -14.75
N VAL A 37 -2.52 3.79 -13.85
CA VAL A 37 -1.90 3.90 -12.53
C VAL A 37 -0.65 3.03 -12.45
N GLY A 38 0.47 3.67 -12.12
CA GLY A 38 1.63 3.00 -11.55
C GLY A 38 1.48 2.96 -10.04
N LEU A 39 1.73 1.81 -9.42
CA LEU A 39 1.55 1.63 -7.98
C LEU A 39 2.87 1.22 -7.33
N VAL A 40 3.36 2.06 -6.40
CA VAL A 40 4.43 1.71 -5.47
C VAL A 40 3.80 1.12 -4.22
N CYS A 41 4.08 -0.17 -3.97
CA CYS A 41 3.48 -0.89 -2.86
C CYS A 41 4.38 -2.03 -2.37
N ASN A 42 4.05 -2.54 -1.19
CA ASN A 42 4.63 -3.74 -0.59
C ASN A 42 3.51 -4.66 -0.05
N PRO A 43 3.83 -5.86 0.43
CA PRO A 43 2.81 -6.78 0.97
C PRO A 43 1.99 -6.22 2.15
N ALA A 44 2.48 -5.19 2.85
CA ALA A 44 1.76 -4.53 3.93
C ALA A 44 0.74 -3.48 3.44
N SER A 45 0.69 -3.21 2.13
CA SER A 45 -0.22 -2.25 1.49
C SER A 45 -1.64 -2.81 1.41
N LEU A 46 -2.33 -2.82 2.54
CA LEU A 46 -3.64 -3.45 2.73
C LEU A 46 -4.69 -2.41 3.17
N ASP A 47 -5.90 -2.53 2.63
CA ASP A 47 -7.05 -1.75 3.10
C ASP A 47 -7.65 -2.33 4.40
N ARG A 48 -8.68 -1.68 4.95
CA ARG A 48 -9.35 -2.17 6.18
C ARG A 48 -10.03 -3.55 6.04
N HIS A 49 -10.19 -4.04 4.81
CA HIS A 49 -10.76 -5.34 4.48
C HIS A 49 -9.67 -6.37 4.10
N PHE A 50 -8.41 -6.06 4.38
CA PHE A 50 -7.24 -6.87 4.02
C PHE A 50 -7.14 -7.13 2.51
N GLN A 51 -7.64 -6.21 1.68
CA GLN A 51 -7.43 -6.23 0.24
C GLN A 51 -6.14 -5.48 -0.09
N HIS A 52 -5.31 -6.10 -0.92
CA HIS A 52 -4.07 -5.49 -1.39
C HIS A 52 -4.34 -4.24 -2.23
N ALA A 53 -3.49 -3.22 -2.11
CA ALA A 53 -3.62 -1.94 -2.81
C ALA A 53 -3.81 -2.09 -4.33
N ALA A 54 -3.13 -3.06 -4.95
CA ALA A 54 -3.32 -3.38 -6.38
C ALA A 54 -4.77 -3.77 -6.71
N LYS A 55 -5.42 -4.54 -5.83
CA LYS A 55 -6.84 -4.91 -5.98
C LYS A 55 -7.74 -3.69 -5.79
N VAL A 56 -7.46 -2.85 -4.81
CA VAL A 56 -8.21 -1.61 -4.55
C VAL A 56 -8.15 -0.68 -5.75
N VAL A 57 -6.96 -0.47 -6.33
CA VAL A 57 -6.75 0.36 -7.53
C VAL A 57 -7.59 -0.15 -8.71
N VAL A 58 -7.53 -1.45 -9.00
CA VAL A 58 -8.33 -2.07 -10.07
C VAL A 58 -9.82 -1.93 -9.81
N ASN A 59 -10.27 -2.20 -8.59
CA ASN A 59 -11.69 -2.08 -8.20
C ASN A 59 -12.20 -0.62 -8.25
N SER A 60 -11.30 0.37 -8.21
CA SER A 60 -11.62 1.80 -8.33
C SER A 60 -11.86 2.26 -9.77
N GLY A 61 -11.85 1.32 -10.74
CA GLY A 61 -12.02 1.62 -12.17
C GLY A 61 -10.76 2.13 -12.86
N ALA A 62 -9.59 1.95 -12.25
CA ALA A 62 -8.30 2.33 -12.83
C ALA A 62 -7.74 1.22 -13.71
N LYS A 63 -6.88 1.60 -14.67
CA LYS A 63 -6.02 0.65 -15.37
C LYS A 63 -4.69 0.58 -14.64
N LEU A 64 -4.45 -0.49 -13.89
CA LEU A 64 -3.12 -0.77 -13.33
C LEU A 64 -2.16 -1.07 -14.49
N THR A 65 -1.03 -0.36 -14.56
CA THR A 65 -0.07 -0.50 -15.68
C THR A 65 1.29 -1.03 -15.25
N ALA A 66 1.71 -0.77 -14.02
CA ALA A 66 2.95 -1.30 -13.47
C ALA A 66 2.91 -1.30 -11.95
N LEU A 67 3.64 -2.23 -11.36
CA LEU A 67 3.89 -2.33 -9.93
C LEU A 67 5.34 -1.99 -9.64
N PHE A 68 5.60 -1.32 -8.52
CA PHE A 68 6.94 -0.91 -8.09
C PHE A 68 7.16 -1.36 -6.64
N GLY A 69 8.17 -2.21 -6.41
CA GLY A 69 8.48 -2.80 -5.11
C GLY A 69 9.77 -2.25 -4.47
N PRO A 70 9.78 -1.95 -3.15
CA PRO A 70 10.87 -1.21 -2.51
C PRO A 70 11.96 -2.03 -1.77
N GLN A 71 12.05 -3.37 -1.83
CA GLN A 71 13.28 -4.20 -1.61
C GLN A 71 13.01 -5.69 -1.25
N HIS A 72 11.76 -6.16 -1.15
CA HIS A 72 11.47 -7.55 -0.74
C HIS A 72 10.43 -8.29 -1.61
N GLY A 73 10.38 -7.94 -2.89
CA GLY A 73 9.42 -8.51 -3.85
C GLY A 73 7.97 -8.15 -3.53
N PHE A 74 7.14 -8.11 -4.56
CA PHE A 74 5.70 -7.86 -4.42
C PHE A 74 4.97 -9.01 -3.70
N THR A 75 5.53 -10.22 -3.70
CA THR A 75 4.91 -11.45 -3.21
C THR A 75 5.45 -11.95 -1.87
N SER A 76 6.55 -11.41 -1.33
CA SER A 76 7.21 -11.89 -0.09
C SER A 76 7.32 -13.42 0.06
N ASP A 77 7.43 -14.15 -1.06
CA ASP A 77 7.55 -15.62 -1.11
C ASP A 77 8.96 -16.12 -0.74
N ARG A 78 9.91 -15.20 -0.52
CA ARG A 78 11.29 -15.52 -0.12
C ARG A 78 11.68 -14.73 1.13
N GLN A 79 11.54 -15.37 2.29
CA GLN A 79 12.34 -15.07 3.47
C GLN A 79 13.77 -15.60 3.28
N ASP A 80 14.73 -14.87 3.85
CA ASP A 80 16.16 -15.20 3.92
C ASP A 80 16.89 -15.38 2.59
N ASN A 81 17.34 -14.26 2.03
CA ASN A 81 18.74 -14.02 1.63
C ASN A 81 18.78 -12.64 0.96
N MET A 82 19.84 -11.88 1.19
CA MET A 82 20.12 -10.55 0.62
C MET A 82 20.19 -10.54 -0.93
N VAL A 83 19.12 -10.93 -1.62
CA VAL A 83 19.03 -11.02 -3.06
C VAL A 83 17.99 -10.03 -3.52
N GLU A 84 18.46 -9.01 -4.22
CA GLU A 84 17.62 -8.06 -4.94
C GLU A 84 16.62 -8.82 -5.82
N THR A 85 15.33 -8.50 -5.69
CA THR A 85 14.33 -9.08 -6.60
C THR A 85 14.52 -8.43 -7.97
N PRO A 86 14.76 -9.20 -9.05
CA PRO A 86 14.83 -8.64 -10.39
C PRO A 86 13.45 -8.12 -10.82
N HIS A 87 13.40 -7.39 -11.94
CA HIS A 87 12.13 -7.11 -12.59
C HIS A 87 11.37 -8.41 -12.86
N GLY A 88 10.06 -8.36 -12.68
CA GLY A 88 9.18 -9.51 -12.80
C GLY A 88 7.88 -9.15 -13.49
N HIS A 89 6.91 -10.06 -13.38
CA HIS A 89 5.59 -9.91 -13.93
C HIS A 89 4.58 -10.45 -12.93
N ASP A 90 3.55 -9.66 -12.62
CA ASP A 90 2.47 -10.10 -11.76
C ASP A 90 1.45 -10.88 -12.60
N GLU A 91 1.29 -12.17 -12.31
CA GLU A 91 0.42 -13.06 -13.08
C GLU A 91 -1.07 -12.79 -12.84
N HIS A 92 -1.42 -12.21 -11.69
CA HIS A 92 -2.81 -11.93 -11.32
C HIS A 92 -3.37 -10.70 -12.04
N HIS A 93 -2.56 -9.64 -12.14
CA HIS A 93 -2.92 -8.37 -12.75
C HIS A 93 -2.36 -8.20 -14.17
N LEU A 94 -1.48 -9.10 -14.61
CA LEU A 94 -0.85 -9.10 -15.94
C LEU A 94 -0.09 -7.80 -16.25
N VAL A 95 0.69 -7.34 -15.28
CA VAL A 95 1.48 -6.10 -15.37
C VAL A 95 2.95 -6.35 -14.99
N PRO A 96 3.90 -5.56 -15.53
CA PRO A 96 5.28 -5.61 -15.10
C PRO A 96 5.42 -5.20 -13.63
N VAL A 97 6.37 -5.85 -12.95
CA VAL A 97 6.81 -5.52 -11.60
C VAL A 97 8.25 -5.01 -11.67
N TYR A 98 8.45 -3.74 -11.33
CA TYR A 98 9.75 -3.11 -11.24
C TYR A 98 10.25 -3.12 -9.80
N SER A 99 11.54 -3.39 -9.62
CA SER A 99 12.21 -3.34 -8.33
C SER A 99 12.95 -2.01 -8.27
N LEU A 100 12.57 -1.13 -7.34
CA LEU A 100 13.17 0.19 -7.19
C LEU A 100 14.33 0.20 -6.19
N TYR A 101 14.85 -0.96 -5.83
CA TYR A 101 15.94 -1.10 -4.86
C TYR A 101 17.00 -2.12 -5.29
N SER A 102 16.92 -2.57 -6.54
CA SER A 102 18.00 -3.31 -7.21
C SER A 102 18.95 -2.31 -7.90
N GLU A 103 18.92 -2.27 -9.23
CA GLU A 103 19.83 -1.48 -10.06
C GLU A 103 19.55 0.04 -9.98
N THR A 104 18.29 0.43 -9.76
CA THR A 104 17.88 1.85 -9.74
C THR A 104 16.95 2.14 -8.56
N ARG A 105 17.25 3.25 -7.86
CA ARG A 105 16.38 3.80 -6.80
C ARG A 105 15.28 4.74 -7.30
N THR A 106 15.40 5.12 -8.57
CA THR A 106 14.50 6.04 -9.25
C THR A 106 13.96 5.33 -10.47
N PRO A 107 12.63 5.32 -10.70
CA PRO A 107 12.06 4.79 -11.93
C PRO A 107 12.68 5.44 -13.16
N THR A 108 13.01 4.66 -14.19
CA THR A 108 13.47 5.22 -15.47
C THR A 108 12.30 5.81 -16.26
N THR A 109 12.58 6.66 -17.25
CA THR A 109 11.56 7.23 -18.14
C THR A 109 10.73 6.14 -18.82
N GLU A 110 11.36 5.03 -19.18
CA GLU A 110 10.71 3.88 -19.82
C GLU A 110 9.76 3.17 -18.86
N MET A 111 10.13 3.01 -17.59
CA MET A 111 9.26 2.43 -16.55
C MET A 111 8.03 3.30 -16.28
N LEU A 112 8.17 4.62 -16.45
CA LEU A 112 7.09 5.60 -16.29
C LEU A 112 6.20 5.74 -17.53
N ASN A 113 6.58 5.10 -18.65
CA ASN A 113 5.85 5.25 -19.89
C ASN A 113 4.43 4.67 -19.76
N GLY A 114 3.43 5.50 -20.10
CA GLY A 114 2.04 5.12 -20.05
C GLY A 114 1.41 5.13 -18.66
N ILE A 115 2.08 5.69 -17.64
CA ILE A 115 1.48 6.01 -16.35
C ILE A 115 0.99 7.47 -16.36
N ASP A 116 -0.29 7.67 -16.02
CA ASP A 116 -0.89 9.00 -15.84
C ASP A 116 -0.79 9.46 -14.37
N LEU A 117 -0.85 8.49 -13.45
CA LEU A 117 -0.84 8.74 -12.02
C LEU A 117 0.05 7.71 -11.30
N MET A 118 0.99 8.19 -10.50
CA MET A 118 1.74 7.36 -9.56
C MET A 118 1.04 7.37 -8.20
N VAL A 119 0.68 6.20 -7.69
CA VAL A 119 0.17 6.02 -6.33
C VAL A 119 1.27 5.39 -5.49
N ILE A 120 1.52 5.96 -4.32
CA ILE A 120 2.50 5.44 -3.36
C ILE A 120 1.74 5.06 -2.10
N ASP A 121 1.74 3.76 -1.78
CA ASP A 121 1.20 3.22 -0.54
C ASP A 121 2.29 2.35 0.10
N LEU A 122 3.05 2.95 1.02
CA LEU A 122 4.15 2.27 1.71
C LEU A 122 4.01 2.53 3.21
N PRO A 123 3.40 1.60 3.95
CA PRO A 123 3.39 1.67 5.41
C PRO A 123 4.83 1.66 5.94
N ASP A 124 5.14 2.64 6.80
CA ASP A 124 6.44 2.83 7.44
C ASP A 124 6.29 2.90 8.97
N ILE A 125 7.41 2.70 9.68
CA ILE A 125 7.50 2.70 11.14
C ILE A 125 7.97 4.03 11.74
N GLY A 126 8.40 5.02 10.93
CA GLY A 126 8.65 6.39 11.37
C GLY A 126 9.90 6.58 12.24
N THR A 127 11.03 6.00 11.82
CA THR A 127 12.33 6.10 12.54
C THR A 127 13.06 7.42 12.27
#